data_AF-A0AAW7DE45-F1
#
_entry.id   AF-A0AAW7DE45-F1
#
_cell.length_a   1.000
_cell.length_b   1.000
_cell.length_c   1.000
_cell.angle_alpha   90.00
_cell.angle_beta   90.00
_cell.angle_gamma   90.00
#
_symmetry.space_group_name_H-M   'P 1'
#
loop_
_entity.id
_entity.type
_entity.pdbx_description
1 polymer ?
#
loop_
_entity_poly.entity_id
_entity_poly.type
_entity_poly.pdbx_seq_one_letter_code
_entity_poly.pdbx_strand_id
1 'polypeptide(L)'
;MPLTFCHPAIILPLKKLKSNWFSMTGLIIGSMSPDLEYFSRMEIIATHSHLFWGVLYFDLPIALIYCFVFHLFVRNILIHHLPIFLKERFAQFLNFDWIYYFKKHWIIVILSIIIGAYSHLFWDAFTHEWDILRN
;
A
#
# COMPACT_ATOMS: atom_id res chain seq x y z
N MET A 1 -10.66 10.72 4.69
CA MET A 1 -11.98 10.15 4.28
C MET A 1 -11.81 8.65 4.03
N PRO A 2 -12.75 7.74 4.38
CA PRO A 2 -12.52 6.30 4.27
C PRO A 2 -12.77 5.82 2.83
N LEU A 3 -11.99 6.33 1.87
CA LEU A 3 -11.96 5.82 0.51
C LEU A 3 -10.55 5.40 0.12
N THR A 4 -10.21 4.19 0.55
CA THR A 4 -8.91 3.53 0.41
C THR A 4 -8.40 3.45 -1.04
N PHE A 5 -9.29 3.51 -2.03
CA PHE A 5 -8.94 3.43 -3.46
C PHE A 5 -8.60 4.78 -4.13
N CYS A 6 -8.89 5.93 -3.50
CA CYS A 6 -8.50 7.23 -4.04
C CYS A 6 -7.02 7.55 -3.77
N HIS A 7 -6.49 7.11 -2.63
CA HIS A 7 -5.14 7.42 -2.17
C HIS A 7 -4.01 6.85 -3.04
N PRO A 8 -4.10 5.61 -3.59
CA PRO A 8 -3.13 5.11 -4.56
C PRO A 8 -3.01 5.96 -5.84
N ALA A 9 -3.97 6.84 -6.14
CA ALA A 9 -3.89 7.71 -7.32
C ALA A 9 -2.75 8.73 -7.21
N ILE A 10 -2.39 9.17 -6.00
CA ILE A 10 -1.26 10.09 -5.72
C ILE A 10 0.08 9.46 -6.07
N ILE A 11 0.14 8.14 -6.10
CA ILE A 11 1.36 7.39 -6.37
C ILE A 11 1.59 7.19 -7.87
N LEU A 12 0.55 7.35 -8.70
CA LEU A 12 0.64 7.18 -10.16
C LEU A 12 1.69 8.09 -10.83
N PRO A 13 1.92 9.36 -10.43
CA PRO A 13 3.01 10.18 -10.92
C PRO A 13 4.40 9.65 -10.53
N LEU A 14 4.57 9.07 -9.33
CA LEU A 14 5.86 8.51 -8.86
C LEU A 14 6.31 7.33 -9.74
N LYS A 15 5.36 6.55 -10.28
CA LYS A 15 5.63 5.50 -11.26
C LYS A 15 6.20 6.06 -12.57
N LYS A 16 5.73 7.22 -13.03
CA LYS A 16 6.21 7.85 -14.28
C LYS A 16 7.61 8.46 -14.14
N LEU A 17 8.00 8.83 -12.93
CA LEU A 17 9.29 9.50 -12.70
C LEU A 17 10.47 8.50 -12.69
N LYS A 18 10.43 7.41 -11.91
CA LYS A 18 11.53 6.41 -11.85
C LYS A 18 11.09 5.01 -11.40
N SER A 19 10.74 4.13 -12.36
CA SER A 19 10.24 2.77 -12.09
C SER A 19 11.18 1.85 -11.30
N ASN A 20 12.50 2.09 -11.29
CA ASN A 20 13.46 1.24 -10.58
C ASN A 20 13.70 1.69 -9.13
N TRP A 21 13.19 2.85 -8.73
CA TRP A 21 13.49 3.44 -7.42
C TRP A 21 12.44 3.09 -6.37
N PHE A 22 11.29 2.58 -6.80
CA PHE A 22 10.16 2.29 -5.93
C PHE A 22 9.54 0.93 -6.23
N SER A 23 9.06 0.27 -5.18
CA SER A 23 8.21 -0.91 -5.29
C SER A 23 6.76 -0.46 -5.44
N MET A 24 6.14 -0.79 -6.57
CA MET A 24 4.71 -0.46 -6.79
C MET A 24 3.82 -1.14 -5.74
N THR A 25 4.11 -2.39 -5.39
CA THR A 25 3.42 -3.11 -4.31
C THR A 25 3.55 -2.34 -3.00
N GLY A 26 4.77 -1.95 -2.64
CA GLY A 26 5.03 -1.21 -1.41
C GLY A 26 4.29 0.12 -1.37
N LEU A 27 4.34 0.91 -2.44
CA LEU A 27 3.64 2.20 -2.51
C LEU A 27 2.12 2.02 -2.39
N ILE A 28 1.52 1.11 -3.18
CA ILE A 28 0.07 0.88 -3.16
C ILE A 28 -0.37 0.42 -1.77
N ILE A 29 0.22 -0.67 -1.26
CA ILE A 29 -0.20 -1.25 0.02
C ILE A 29 0.10 -0.28 1.17
N GLY A 30 1.21 0.45 1.12
CA GLY A 30 1.51 1.52 2.08
C GLY A 30 0.48 2.65 2.04
N SER A 31 0.00 3.09 0.88
CA SER A 31 -1.07 4.11 0.82
C SER A 31 -2.44 3.61 1.29
N MET A 32 -2.61 2.30 1.39
CA MET A 32 -3.82 1.69 1.92
C MET A 32 -3.69 1.37 3.41
N SER A 33 -2.47 1.30 3.96
CA SER A 33 -2.25 0.78 5.31
C SER A 33 -2.85 1.61 6.43
N PRO A 34 -2.91 2.95 6.37
CA PRO A 34 -3.57 3.72 7.43
C PRO A 34 -5.05 3.34 7.61
N ASP A 35 -5.74 3.03 6.51
CA ASP A 35 -7.13 2.60 6.53
C ASP A 35 -7.31 1.13 6.98
N LEU A 36 -6.25 0.31 6.97
CA LEU A 36 -6.33 -1.09 7.36
C LEU A 36 -6.63 -1.27 8.86
N GLU A 37 -6.41 -0.24 9.70
CA GLU A 37 -6.85 -0.29 11.10
C GLU A 37 -8.37 -0.44 11.20
N TYR A 38 -9.13 0.30 10.39
CA TYR A 38 -10.58 0.22 10.36
C TYR A 38 -11.05 -1.18 9.93
N PHE A 39 -10.41 -1.76 8.92
CA PHE A 39 -10.73 -3.11 8.47
C PHE A 39 -10.35 -4.17 9.50
N SER A 40 -9.21 -4.02 10.19
CA SER A 40 -8.77 -4.98 11.21
C SER A 40 -9.62 -4.91 12.49
N ARG A 41 -10.13 -3.73 12.85
CA ARG A 41 -11.00 -3.55 14.02
C ARG A 41 -12.48 -3.76 13.70
N MET A 42 -12.86 -3.74 12.42
CA MET A 42 -14.25 -3.73 11.97
C MET A 42 -15.07 -2.58 12.58
N GLU A 43 -14.39 -1.49 12.95
CA GLU A 43 -14.93 -0.30 13.58
C GLU A 43 -14.32 0.93 12.93
N ILE A 44 -15.08 2.02 12.80
CA ILE A 44 -14.59 3.32 12.28
C ILE A 44 -13.85 4.07 13.39
N ILE A 45 -12.86 3.41 14.00
CA ILE A 45 -11.96 3.99 15.00
C ILE A 45 -10.54 3.62 14.59
N ALA A 46 -9.72 4.64 14.33
CA ALA A 46 -8.28 4.47 14.17
C ALA A 46 -7.58 5.18 15.33
N THR A 47 -6.86 4.42 16.16
CA THR A 47 -6.15 4.96 17.32
C THR A 47 -4.66 5.10 17.08
N HIS A 48 -4.11 4.39 16.09
CA HIS A 48 -2.67 4.31 15.88
C HIS A 48 -2.26 4.67 14.45
N SER A 49 -3.02 4.27 13.44
CA SER A 49 -2.62 4.33 12.03
C SER A 49 -2.53 5.74 11.45
N HIS A 50 -3.28 6.71 11.99
CA HIS A 50 -3.20 8.12 11.57
C HIS A 50 -2.17 8.96 12.35
N LEU A 51 -1.42 8.37 13.28
CA LEU A 51 -0.30 9.08 13.93
C LEU A 51 0.94 9.05 13.02
N PHE A 52 1.71 10.15 13.04
CA PHE A 52 2.99 10.23 12.34
C PHE A 52 3.92 9.05 12.68
N TRP A 53 4.03 8.72 13.97
CA TRP A 53 4.80 7.54 14.42
C TRP A 53 4.09 6.21 14.17
N GLY A 54 2.75 6.23 14.06
CA GLY A 54 1.90 5.10 13.71
C GLY A 54 2.35 4.41 12.43
N VAL A 55 2.80 5.21 11.46
CA VAL A 55 3.34 4.72 10.19
C VAL A 55 4.44 3.68 10.39
N LEU A 56 5.34 3.89 11.36
CA LEU A 56 6.51 3.04 11.54
C LEU A 56 6.22 1.78 12.36
N TYR A 57 5.45 1.89 13.44
CA TYR A 57 5.22 0.75 14.34
C TYR A 57 3.95 -0.05 14.03
N PHE A 58 2.98 0.53 13.31
CA PHE A 58 1.70 -0.09 13.01
C PHE A 58 1.50 -0.31 11.52
N ASP A 59 1.57 0.75 10.70
CA ASP A 59 1.28 0.64 9.27
C ASP A 59 2.32 -0.17 8.52
N LEU A 60 3.61 0.07 8.78
CA LEU A 60 4.71 -0.65 8.15
C LEU A 60 4.63 -2.18 8.35
N PRO A 61 4.50 -2.72 9.58
CA PRO A 61 4.39 -4.17 9.76
C PRO A 61 3.12 -4.74 9.12
N ILE A 62 1.98 -4.04 9.21
CA ILE A 62 0.73 -4.48 8.58
C ILE A 62 0.88 -4.49 7.05
N ALA A 63 1.37 -3.41 6.45
CA ALA A 63 1.61 -3.32 5.02
C ALA A 63 2.54 -4.43 4.52
N LEU A 64 3.60 -4.76 5.28
CA LEU A 64 4.47 -5.89 4.95
C LEU A 64 3.70 -7.21 4.96
N ILE A 65 2.91 -7.50 5.99
CA ILE A 65 2.07 -8.70 6.04
C ILE A 65 1.17 -8.77 4.81
N TYR A 66 0.49 -7.68 4.46
CA TYR A 66 -0.40 -7.61 3.29
C TYR A 66 0.37 -7.78 1.97
N CYS A 67 1.59 -7.26 1.83
CA CYS A 67 2.43 -7.52 0.67
C CYS A 67 2.69 -9.01 0.49
N PHE A 68 3.06 -9.71 1.56
CA PHE A 68 3.32 -11.15 1.53
C PHE A 68 2.04 -11.95 1.26
N VAL A 69 0.95 -11.63 1.95
CA VAL A 69 -0.35 -12.30 1.74
C VAL A 69 -0.79 -12.15 0.29
N PHE A 70 -0.71 -10.93 -0.26
CA PHE A 70 -1.08 -10.65 -1.63
C PHE A 70 -0.24 -11.47 -2.61
N HIS A 71 1.08 -11.42 -2.49
CA HIS A 71 1.97 -12.05 -3.47
C HIS A 71 2.03 -13.58 -3.37
N LEU A 72 1.88 -14.15 -2.18
CA LEU A 72 1.99 -15.59 -1.97
C LEU A 72 0.66 -16.33 -2.18
N PHE A 73 -0.47 -15.71 -1.82
CA PHE A 73 -1.76 -16.41 -1.82
C PHE A 73 -2.75 -15.80 -2.82
N VAL A 74 -2.86 -14.47 -2.88
CA VAL A 74 -4.00 -13.82 -3.56
C VAL A 74 -3.73 -13.57 -5.05
N ARG A 75 -2.53 -13.11 -5.41
CA ARG A 75 -2.18 -12.61 -6.75
C ARG A 75 -2.52 -13.62 -7.86
N ASN A 76 -2.02 -14.85 -7.74
CA ASN A 76 -2.20 -15.84 -8.79
C ASN A 76 -3.66 -16.29 -8.90
N ILE A 77 -4.34 -16.47 -7.76
CA ILE A 77 -5.77 -16.80 -7.72
C ILE A 77 -6.58 -15.71 -8.44
N LEU A 78 -6.33 -14.43 -8.14
CA LEU A 78 -7.00 -13.31 -8.81
C LEU A 78 -6.77 -13.34 -10.32
N ILE A 79 -5.51 -13.47 -10.76
CA ILE A 79 -5.17 -13.46 -12.19
C ILE A 79 -5.86 -14.61 -12.94
N HIS A 80 -5.98 -15.80 -12.33
CA HIS A 80 -6.63 -16.94 -12.97
C HIS A 80 -8.15 -16.77 -13.18
N HIS A 81 -8.81 -15.98 -12.32
CA HIS A 81 -10.25 -15.72 -12.35
C HIS A 81 -10.64 -14.41 -13.05
N LEU A 82 -9.69 -13.68 -13.63
CA LEU A 82 -9.97 -12.49 -14.42
C LEU A 82 -10.61 -12.84 -15.79
N PRO A 83 -11.46 -11.96 -16.35
CA PRO A 83 -11.87 -12.03 -17.75
C PRO A 83 -10.66 -12.13 -18.68
N ILE A 84 -10.80 -12.85 -19.81
CA ILE A 84 -9.71 -13.23 -20.73
C ILE A 84 -8.81 -12.03 -21.08
N PHE A 85 -9.40 -10.90 -21.48
CA PHE A 85 -8.67 -9.69 -21.83
C PHE A 85 -7.76 -9.17 -20.71
N LEU A 86 -8.18 -9.27 -19.44
CA LEU A 86 -7.37 -8.85 -18.30
C LEU A 86 -6.36 -9.93 -17.92
N LYS A 87 -6.77 -11.19 -17.94
CA LYS A 87 -5.89 -12.34 -17.64
C LYS A 87 -4.66 -12.34 -18.56
N GLU A 88 -4.82 -12.12 -19.85
CA GLU A 88 -3.70 -12.04 -20.80
C GLU A 88 -2.71 -10.92 -20.46
N ARG A 89 -3.21 -9.73 -20.07
CA ARG A 89 -2.37 -8.58 -19.69
C ARG A 89 -1.59 -8.80 -18.40
N PHE A 90 -2.14 -9.57 -17.47
CA PHE A 90 -1.53 -9.84 -16.16
C PHE A 90 -0.80 -11.19 -16.08
N ALA A 91 -0.92 -12.05 -17.09
CA ALA A 91 -0.28 -13.38 -17.12
C ALA A 91 1.24 -13.32 -16.88
N GLN A 92 1.91 -12.25 -17.32
CA GLN A 92 3.34 -12.01 -17.08
C GLN A 92 3.73 -12.00 -15.59
N PHE A 93 2.80 -11.69 -14.69
CA PHE A 93 3.05 -11.63 -13.24
C PHE A 93 2.87 -12.97 -12.53
N LEU A 94 2.37 -14.01 -13.20
CA LEU A 94 2.19 -15.35 -12.60
C LEU A 94 3.53 -15.98 -12.18
N ASN A 95 4.58 -15.71 -12.96
CA ASN A 95 5.94 -16.23 -12.73
C ASN A 95 6.80 -15.30 -11.86
N PHE A 96 6.24 -14.20 -11.34
CA PHE A 96 7.01 -13.25 -10.54
C PHE A 96 7.28 -13.81 -9.13
N ASP A 97 8.55 -14.03 -8.80
CA ASP A 97 9.01 -14.48 -7.48
C ASP A 97 9.15 -13.29 -6.52
N TRP A 98 8.15 -13.15 -5.63
CA TRP A 98 8.14 -12.11 -4.62
C TRP A 98 9.21 -12.30 -3.55
N ILE A 99 9.51 -13.53 -3.15
CA ILE A 99 10.47 -13.81 -2.07
C ILE A 99 11.86 -13.41 -2.54
N TYR A 100 12.24 -13.79 -3.76
CA TYR A 100 13.50 -13.39 -4.37
C TYR A 100 13.59 -11.86 -4.52
N TYR A 101 12.54 -11.23 -5.05
CA TYR A 101 12.49 -9.78 -5.21
C TYR A 101 12.64 -9.05 -3.87
N PHE A 102 11.88 -9.46 -2.84
CA PHE A 102 11.93 -8.84 -1.53
C PHE A 102 13.31 -8.98 -0.90
N LYS A 103 13.94 -10.16 -0.95
CA LYS A 103 15.30 -10.36 -0.43
C LYS A 103 16.32 -9.40 -1.06
N LYS A 104 16.20 -9.15 -2.37
CA LYS A 104 17.10 -8.25 -3.10
C LYS A 104 16.80 -6.76 -2.90
N HIS A 105 15.53 -6.41 -2.68
CA HIS A 105 15.04 -5.04 -2.72
C HIS A 105 14.30 -4.60 -1.45
N TRP A 106 14.53 -5.26 -0.31
CA TRP A 106 13.79 -5.04 0.93
C TRP A 106 13.80 -3.57 1.38
N ILE A 107 14.94 -2.87 1.25
CA ILE A 107 15.05 -1.43 1.57
C ILE A 107 14.10 -0.61 0.70
N ILE A 108 14.06 -0.90 -0.61
CA ILE A 108 13.17 -0.20 -1.55
C ILE A 108 11.71 -0.47 -1.19
N VAL A 109 11.36 -1.70 -0.83
CA VAL A 109 9.99 -2.07 -0.42
C VAL A 109 9.59 -1.31 0.84
N ILE A 110 10.43 -1.30 1.88
CA ILE A 110 10.16 -0.58 3.13
C ILE A 110 10.00 0.92 2.88
N LEU A 111 10.93 1.54 2.16
CA LEU A 111 10.84 2.97 1.84
C LEU A 111 9.57 3.28 1.03
N SER A 112 9.20 2.41 0.10
CA SER A 112 7.99 2.55 -0.70
C SER A 112 6.73 2.48 0.15
N ILE A 113 6.67 1.57 1.13
CA ILE A 113 5.55 1.47 2.08
C ILE A 113 5.44 2.76 2.90
N ILE A 114 6.55 3.22 3.46
CA ILE A 114 6.58 4.44 4.28
C ILE A 114 6.12 5.65 3.46
N ILE A 115 6.61 5.80 2.22
CA ILE A 115 6.20 6.87 1.31
C ILE A 115 4.70 6.78 0.99
N GLY A 116 4.18 5.58 0.74
CA GLY A 116 2.75 5.37 0.50
C GLY A 116 1.91 5.78 1.71
N ALA A 117 2.27 5.35 2.91
CA ALA A 117 1.54 5.68 4.14
C ALA A 117 1.56 7.19 4.43
N TYR A 118 2.71 7.85 4.29
CA TYR A 118 2.77 9.30 4.44
C TYR A 118 2.02 10.06 3.33
N SER A 119 1.96 9.53 2.11
CA SER A 119 1.14 10.14 1.06
C SER A 119 -0.35 10.10 1.39
N HIS A 120 -0.80 9.03 2.06
CA HIS A 120 -2.16 8.91 2.53
C HIS A 120 -2.44 9.98 3.62
N LEU A 121 -1.60 10.04 4.66
CA LEU A 121 -1.69 11.05 5.72
C LEU A 121 -1.70 12.48 5.17
N PHE A 122 -0.83 12.77 4.20
CA PHE A 122 -0.75 14.08 3.56
C PHE A 122 -2.05 14.44 2.83
N TRP A 123 -2.65 13.49 2.12
CA TRP A 123 -3.89 13.71 1.40
C TRP A 123 -5.10 13.85 2.33
N ASP A 124 -5.14 13.06 3.41
CA ASP A 124 -6.14 13.19 4.45
C ASP A 124 -6.05 14.58 5.11
N ALA A 125 -4.83 15.06 5.41
CA ALA A 125 -4.61 16.41 5.95
C ALA A 125 -4.97 17.53 4.96
N PHE A 126 -4.91 17.28 3.64
CA PHE A 126 -5.32 18.26 2.63
C PHE A 126 -6.83 18.28 2.39
N THR A 127 -7.52 17.16 2.62
CA THR A 127 -8.97 17.02 2.41
C THR A 127 -9.80 17.33 3.65
N HIS A 128 -9.18 17.35 4.83
CA HIS A 128 -9.77 17.84 6.07
C HIS A 128 -9.19 19.21 6.42
N GLU A 129 -10.02 20.25 6.44
CA GLU A 129 -9.62 21.53 7.00
C GLU A 129 -9.25 21.36 8.48
N TRP A 130 -7.97 21.59 8.82
CA TRP A 130 -7.53 22.05 10.14
C TRP A 130 -7.80 21.16 11.37
N ASP A 131 -7.06 20.04 11.50
CA ASP A 131 -6.85 19.42 12.83
C ASP A 131 -5.35 19.17 13.12
N ILE A 132 -4.49 20.08 12.65
CA ILE A 132 -3.03 20.08 12.91
C ILE A 132 -2.69 20.52 14.36
N LEU A 133 -3.68 20.82 15.21
CA LEU A 133 -3.46 21.29 16.60
C LEU A 133 -3.96 20.35 17.70
N ARG A 134 -4.06 19.04 17.44
CA ARG A 134 -4.25 18.04 18.51
C ARG A 134 -3.31 16.85 18.37
N ASN A 135 -2.03 17.09 18.67
CA ASN A 135 -1.21 16.32 19.64
C ASN A 135 0.25 16.79 19.60
#